data_AF-A0A7V1LM50-F1
#
_entry.id   AF-A0A7V1LM50-F1
#
_cell.length_a   1.000
_cell.length_b   1.000
_cell.length_c   1.000
_cell.angle_alpha   90.00
_cell.angle_beta   90.00
_cell.angle_gamma   90.00
#
_symmetry.space_group_name_H-M   'P 1'
#
loop_
_entity.id
_entity.type
_entity.pdbx_description
1 polymer ?
#
loop_
_entity_poly.entity_id
_entity_poly.type
_entity_poly.pdbx_seq_one_letter_code
_entity_poly.pdbx_strand_id
1 'polypeptide(L)'
;MVNLLGEKKMKEVTADSFENDIINSDAQTIVLFMRAPWCSSCKAMAPRLERMAGEHDDFQLFSLNVEKAPQLARRFKVMGVPTFLIFRHGTLVDRKTGEISVERLYKKISAAAGLDAETAKKNEIKGFFRWPFKRKA
;
A
#
# COMPACT_ATOMS: atom_id res chain seq x y z
N MET A 1 -18.82 24.39 -0.19
CA MET A 1 -18.51 24.11 -1.61
C MET A 1 -18.39 22.61 -1.75
N VAL A 2 -19.35 21.98 -2.41
CA VAL A 2 -19.42 20.52 -2.61
C VAL A 2 -18.55 20.19 -3.82
N ASN A 3 -17.50 19.39 -3.65
CA ASN A 3 -16.77 18.82 -4.79
C ASN A 3 -17.51 17.55 -5.25
N LEU A 4 -18.44 17.74 -6.18
CA LEU A 4 -19.03 16.69 -7.00
C LEU A 4 -18.12 16.50 -8.22
N LEU A 5 -17.30 15.43 -8.19
CA LEU A 5 -16.72 14.66 -9.29
C LEU A 5 -15.36 14.07 -8.86
N GLY A 6 -15.40 12.84 -8.31
CA GLY A 6 -14.74 11.72 -8.97
C GLY A 6 -13.21 11.68 -9.10
N GLU A 7 -12.43 12.39 -8.29
CA GLU A 7 -11.00 12.05 -8.17
C GLU A 7 -10.88 10.73 -7.40
N LYS A 8 -10.59 9.64 -8.11
CA LYS A 8 -10.31 8.35 -7.50
C LYS A 8 -9.05 8.47 -6.63
N LYS A 9 -9.21 8.68 -5.32
CA LYS A 9 -8.13 8.75 -4.31
C LYS A 9 -7.37 7.42 -4.12
N MET A 10 -7.71 6.40 -4.89
CA MET A 10 -7.01 5.13 -4.98
C MET A 10 -6.54 4.87 -6.42
N LYS A 11 -5.31 5.26 -6.73
CA LYS A 11 -4.68 4.98 -8.04
C LYS A 11 -4.30 3.49 -8.14
N GLU A 12 -4.45 2.89 -9.32
CA GLU A 12 -3.93 1.54 -9.58
C GLU A 12 -2.46 1.63 -9.99
N VAL A 13 -1.62 0.81 -9.35
CA VAL A 13 -0.19 0.68 -9.62
C VAL A 13 0.04 -0.54 -10.49
N THR A 14 0.86 -0.37 -11.52
CA THR A 14 1.31 -1.45 -12.39
C THR A 14 2.68 -1.95 -11.95
N ALA A 15 3.16 -3.04 -12.55
CA ALA A 15 4.52 -3.49 -12.32
C ALA A 15 5.57 -2.43 -12.68
N ASP A 16 5.34 -1.70 -13.76
CA ASP A 16 6.28 -0.71 -14.29
C ASP A 16 6.26 0.59 -13.47
N SER A 17 5.09 0.98 -12.93
CA SER A 17 4.96 2.21 -12.15
C SER A 17 5.32 2.03 -10.68
N PHE A 18 5.37 0.80 -10.17
CA PHE A 18 5.56 0.49 -8.74
C PHE A 18 6.79 1.19 -8.12
N GLU A 19 7.93 1.15 -8.81
CA GLU A 19 9.17 1.72 -8.25
C GLU A 19 9.01 3.24 -8.04
N ASN A 20 8.38 3.94 -8.98
CA ASN A 20 8.19 5.38 -8.89
C ASN A 20 7.03 5.76 -7.97
N ASP A 21 5.89 5.07 -8.09
CA ASP A 21 4.67 5.38 -7.33
C ASP A 21 4.79 5.02 -5.84
N ILE A 22 5.61 4.02 -5.48
CA ILE A 22 5.69 3.48 -4.10
C ILE A 22 7.07 3.66 -3.47
N ILE A 23 8.14 3.31 -4.19
CA ILE A 23 9.48 3.25 -3.58
C ILE A 23 10.16 4.62 -3.60
N ASN A 24 10.09 5.32 -4.72
CA ASN A 24 10.69 6.64 -4.94
C ASN A 24 9.68 7.79 -4.79
N SER A 25 8.51 7.52 -4.22
CA SER A 25 7.48 8.54 -4.04
C SER A 25 7.86 9.53 -2.94
N ASP A 26 7.51 10.80 -3.14
CA ASP A 26 7.68 11.87 -2.16
C ASP A 26 6.69 11.72 -0.98
N ALA A 27 5.64 10.91 -1.15
CA ALA A 27 4.69 10.64 -0.09
C ALA A 27 5.36 9.87 1.05
N GLN A 28 5.27 10.42 2.25
CA GLN A 28 5.94 9.83 3.40
C GLN A 28 5.31 8.48 3.79
N THR A 29 3.98 8.38 3.77
CA THR A 29 3.24 7.16 4.11
C THR A 29 2.41 6.70 2.92
N ILE A 30 2.54 5.44 2.54
CA ILE A 30 1.83 4.84 1.41
C ILE A 30 1.21 3.53 1.84
N VAL A 31 -0.05 3.31 1.44
CA VAL A 31 -0.74 2.03 1.60
C VAL A 31 -0.97 1.42 0.23
N LEU A 32 -0.45 0.21 0.02
CA LEU A 32 -0.72 -0.58 -1.17
C LEU A 32 -1.71 -1.70 -0.87
N PHE A 33 -2.88 -1.61 -1.48
CA PHE A 33 -3.97 -2.58 -1.43
C PHE A 33 -3.82 -3.62 -2.54
N MET A 34 -3.25 -4.77 -2.19
CA MET A 34 -3.12 -5.93 -3.07
C MET A 34 -4.48 -6.63 -3.18
N ARG A 35 -5.07 -6.61 -4.38
CA ARG A 35 -6.45 -7.08 -4.64
C ARG A 35 -6.56 -7.91 -5.91
N ALA A 36 -7.72 -8.53 -6.09
CA ALA A 36 -8.13 -9.19 -7.33
C ALA A 36 -9.62 -8.90 -7.63
N PRO A 37 -10.06 -8.93 -8.90
CA PRO A 37 -11.44 -8.67 -9.29
C PRO A 37 -12.44 -9.72 -8.80
N TRP A 38 -12.01 -10.99 -8.69
CA TRP A 38 -12.84 -12.08 -8.18
C TRP A 38 -13.00 -12.07 -6.65
N CYS A 39 -12.17 -11.32 -5.93
CA CYS A 39 -12.18 -11.27 -4.47
C CYS A 39 -13.38 -10.46 -3.94
N SER A 40 -14.35 -11.14 -3.32
CA SER A 40 -15.57 -10.51 -2.77
C SER A 40 -15.25 -9.50 -1.68
N SER A 41 -14.45 -9.85 -0.68
CA SER A 41 -14.02 -8.92 0.37
C SER A 41 -13.30 -7.69 -0.21
N CYS A 42 -12.50 -7.85 -1.27
CA CYS A 42 -11.82 -6.74 -1.92
C CYS A 42 -12.83 -5.76 -2.56
N LYS A 43 -13.88 -6.28 -3.19
CA LYS A 43 -14.97 -5.47 -3.76
C LYS A 43 -15.73 -4.70 -2.67
N ALA A 44 -15.98 -5.33 -1.52
CA ALA A 44 -16.65 -4.70 -0.38
C ALA A 44 -15.79 -3.63 0.30
N MET A 45 -14.48 -3.84 0.39
CA MET A 45 -13.55 -2.91 1.04
C MET A 45 -13.22 -1.70 0.16
N ALA A 46 -13.10 -1.85 -1.16
CA ALA A 46 -12.68 -0.79 -2.08
C ALA A 46 -13.40 0.57 -1.87
N PRO A 47 -14.74 0.66 -1.87
CA PRO A 47 -15.41 1.96 -1.67
C PRO A 47 -15.19 2.55 -0.27
N ARG A 48 -14.97 1.72 0.75
CA ARG A 48 -14.68 2.17 2.11
C ARG A 48 -13.26 2.72 2.22
N LEU A 49 -12.31 2.09 1.53
CA LEU A 49 -10.92 2.55 1.45
C LEU A 49 -10.82 3.86 0.66
N GLU A 50 -11.56 3.99 -0.45
CA GLU A 50 -11.62 5.25 -1.21
C GLU A 50 -12.19 6.39 -0.38
N ARG A 51 -13.23 6.13 0.44
CA ARG A 51 -13.76 7.13 1.38
C ARG A 51 -12.71 7.54 2.41
N MET A 52 -12.06 6.57 3.07
CA MET A 52 -10.99 6.85 4.04
C MET A 52 -9.86 7.69 3.40
N ALA A 53 -9.43 7.36 2.19
CA ALA A 53 -8.42 8.13 1.47
C ALA A 53 -8.89 9.53 1.03
N GLY A 54 -10.20 9.81 1.06
CA GLY A 54 -10.76 11.15 0.87
C GLY A 54 -10.92 11.95 2.16
N GLU A 55 -10.86 11.30 3.33
CA GLU A 55 -11.00 11.90 4.66
C GLU A 55 -9.64 12.25 5.30
N HIS A 56 -8.54 11.74 4.72
CA HIS A 56 -7.20 11.78 5.29
C HIS A 56 -6.14 12.13 4.24
N ASP A 57 -5.27 13.09 4.54
CA ASP A 57 -4.18 13.54 3.67
C ASP A 57 -2.78 13.09 4.15
N ASP A 58 -2.69 12.36 5.28
CA ASP A 58 -1.44 11.90 5.90
C ASP A 58 -0.86 10.62 5.26
N PHE A 59 -1.57 10.03 4.29
CA PHE A 59 -1.10 8.91 3.49
C PHE A 59 -1.66 8.93 2.07
N GLN A 60 -1.01 8.22 1.16
CA GLN A 60 -1.55 7.92 -0.16
C GLN A 60 -2.01 6.47 -0.25
N LEU A 61 -3.17 6.25 -0.87
CA LEU A 61 -3.71 4.93 -1.11
C LEU A 61 -3.51 4.52 -2.57
N PHE A 62 -2.93 3.34 -2.77
CA PHE A 62 -2.82 2.70 -4.07
C PHE A 62 -3.43 1.32 -4.03
N SER A 63 -3.82 0.82 -5.20
CA SER A 63 -4.25 -0.56 -5.39
C SER A 63 -3.36 -1.27 -6.40
N LEU A 64 -3.24 -2.59 -6.29
CA LEU A 64 -2.53 -3.41 -7.26
C LEU A 64 -3.31 -4.69 -7.53
N ASN A 65 -3.57 -4.96 -8.80
CA ASN A 65 -4.17 -6.23 -9.22
C ASN A 65 -3.11 -7.33 -9.28
N VAL A 66 -3.18 -8.29 -8.37
CA VAL A 66 -2.19 -9.37 -8.25
C VAL A 66 -2.13 -10.27 -9.48
N GLU A 67 -3.20 -10.33 -10.27
CA GLU A 67 -3.24 -11.09 -11.53
C GLU A 67 -2.49 -10.38 -12.67
N LYS A 68 -2.46 -9.04 -12.65
CA LYS A 68 -1.73 -8.22 -13.64
C LYS A 68 -0.26 -8.01 -13.27
N ALA A 69 0.08 -8.11 -11.99
CA ALA A 69 1.44 -7.96 -11.48
C ALA A 69 1.87 -9.16 -10.58
N PRO A 70 1.86 -10.40 -11.11
CA PRO A 70 2.19 -11.61 -10.35
C PRO A 70 3.64 -11.63 -9.82
N GLN A 71 4.56 -10.91 -10.47
CA GLN A 71 5.93 -10.70 -10.00
C GLN A 71 5.97 -9.89 -8.69
N LEU A 72 5.14 -8.86 -8.54
CA LEU A 72 5.06 -8.07 -7.31
C LEU A 72 4.34 -8.85 -6.20
N ALA A 73 3.27 -9.58 -6.56
CA ALA A 73 2.62 -10.48 -5.62
C ALA A 73 3.60 -11.53 -5.04
N ARG A 74 4.42 -12.16 -5.90
CA ARG A 74 5.48 -13.08 -5.47
C ARG A 74 6.55 -12.39 -4.63
N ARG A 75 7.02 -11.20 -5.06
CA ARG A 75 8.02 -10.39 -4.35
C ARG A 75 7.61 -10.12 -2.91
N PHE A 76 6.35 -9.76 -2.69
CA PHE A 76 5.79 -9.48 -1.36
C PHE A 76 5.17 -10.72 -0.68
N LYS A 77 5.39 -11.93 -1.24
CA LYS A 77 4.80 -13.22 -0.83
C LYS A 77 3.32 -13.05 -0.43
N VAL A 78 2.55 -12.45 -1.32
CA VAL A 78 1.10 -12.28 -1.18
C VAL A 78 0.46 -13.60 -1.58
N MET A 79 0.12 -14.40 -0.57
CA MET A 79 -0.51 -15.71 -0.73
C MET A 79 -2.04 -15.62 -0.81
N GLY A 80 -2.61 -14.44 -0.54
CA GLY A 80 -4.04 -14.22 -0.54
C GLY A 80 -4.37 -12.73 -0.55
N VAL A 81 -5.56 -12.42 -1.07
CA VAL A 81 -6.11 -11.06 -1.11
C VAL A 81 -7.38 -11.00 -0.25
N PRO A 82 -7.71 -9.86 0.36
CA PRO A 82 -6.95 -8.60 0.33
C PRO A 82 -5.65 -8.68 1.14
N THR A 83 -4.60 -7.98 0.71
CA THR A 83 -3.41 -7.74 1.54
C THR A 83 -3.05 -6.26 1.49
N PHE A 84 -2.78 -5.68 2.65
CA PHE A 84 -2.34 -4.30 2.80
C PHE A 84 -0.85 -4.28 3.12
N LEU A 85 -0.09 -3.52 2.35
CA LEU A 85 1.32 -3.25 2.60
C LEU A 85 1.44 -1.76 2.94
N ILE A 86 2.09 -1.45 4.07
CA ILE A 86 2.24 -0.07 4.53
C ILE A 86 3.72 0.29 4.42
N PHE A 87 3.98 1.31 3.62
CA PHE A 87 5.31 1.84 3.37
C PHE A 87 5.47 3.18 4.09
N ARG A 88 6.64 3.39 4.70
CA ARG A 88 7.08 4.66 5.25
C ARG A 88 8.42 5.01 4.59
N HIS A 89 8.48 6.13 3.87
CA HIS A 89 9.66 6.54 3.09
C HIS A 89 10.19 5.41 2.17
N GLY A 90 9.31 4.81 1.37
CA GLY A 90 9.65 3.70 0.47
C GLY A 90 10.02 2.37 1.17
N THR A 91 9.97 2.32 2.51
CA THR A 91 10.33 1.14 3.31
C THR A 91 9.09 0.43 3.79
N LEU A 92 8.98 -0.89 3.55
CA LEU A 92 7.86 -1.70 4.03
C LEU A 92 7.95 -1.89 5.55
N VAL A 93 7.07 -1.26 6.31
CA VAL A 93 7.11 -1.24 7.79
C VAL A 93 5.98 -2.04 8.45
N ASP A 94 4.87 -2.25 7.74
CA ASP A 94 3.77 -3.09 8.25
C ASP A 94 3.04 -3.82 7.11
N ARG A 95 2.37 -4.91 7.47
CA ARG A 95 1.56 -5.73 6.57
C ARG A 95 0.33 -6.26 7.30
N LYS A 96 -0.80 -6.27 6.60
CA LYS A 96 -2.00 -7.00 7.01
C LYS A 96 -2.54 -7.86 5.87
N THR A 97 -2.50 -9.17 6.04
CA THR A 97 -3.19 -10.12 5.14
C THR A 97 -4.61 -10.37 5.63
N GLY A 98 -5.57 -10.43 4.71
CA GLY A 98 -6.99 -10.66 4.97
C GLY A 98 -7.74 -9.39 5.38
N GLU A 99 -9.06 -9.50 5.42
CA GLU A 99 -9.98 -8.40 5.74
C GLU A 99 -9.66 -7.75 7.10
N ILE A 100 -9.93 -6.45 7.18
CA ILE A 100 -9.73 -5.60 8.35
C ILE A 100 -10.73 -4.44 8.28
N SER A 101 -11.20 -3.92 9.42
CA SER A 101 -12.04 -2.72 9.42
C SER A 101 -11.23 -1.48 9.03
N VAL A 102 -11.90 -0.46 8.51
CA VAL A 102 -11.25 0.80 8.09
C VAL A 102 -10.57 1.48 9.27
N GLU A 103 -11.21 1.48 10.45
CA GLU A 103 -10.68 2.11 11.66
C GLU A 103 -9.40 1.40 12.13
N ARG A 104 -9.38 0.06 12.09
CA ARG A 104 -8.19 -0.71 12.46
C ARG A 104 -7.06 -0.56 11.43
N LEU A 105 -7.40 -0.45 10.14
CA LEU A 105 -6.41 -0.17 9.11
C LEU A 105 -5.81 1.23 9.30
N TYR A 106 -6.64 2.25 9.51
CA TYR A 106 -6.18 3.61 9.77
C TYR A 106 -5.29 3.68 11.01
N LYS A 107 -5.66 3.00 12.11
CA LYS A 107 -4.79 2.91 13.29
C LYS A 107 -3.40 2.36 12.98
N LYS A 108 -3.28 1.39 12.08
CA LYS A 108 -1.97 0.87 11.61
C LYS A 108 -1.22 1.91 10.77
N ILE A 109 -1.93 2.62 9.89
CA ILE A 109 -1.37 3.70 9.07
C ILE A 109 -0.81 4.80 9.96
N SER A 110 -1.58 5.31 10.92
CA SER A 110 -1.14 6.37 11.83
C SER A 110 0.06 5.94 12.69
N ALA A 111 0.10 4.68 13.13
CA ALA A 111 1.25 4.14 13.83
C ALA A 111 2.52 4.11 12.96
N ALA A 112 2.38 3.75 11.67
CA ALA A 112 3.48 3.79 10.71
C ALA A 112 3.90 5.23 10.36
N ALA A 113 2.95 6.16 10.25
CA ALA A 113 3.19 7.57 9.97
C ALA A 113 3.99 8.27 11.08
N GLY A 114 3.85 7.81 12.33
CA GLY A 114 4.64 8.29 13.46
C GLY A 114 6.11 7.83 13.47
N LEU A 115 6.53 6.96 12.53
CA LEU A 115 7.91 6.53 12.43
C LEU A 115 8.76 7.54 11.65
N ASP A 116 9.90 7.94 12.20
CA ASP A 116 10.94 8.60 11.43
C ASP A 116 11.60 7.63 10.44
N ALA A 117 12.41 8.17 9.51
CA ALA A 117 13.05 7.39 8.46
C ALA A 117 14.07 6.36 8.99
N GLU A 118 14.74 6.63 10.11
CA GLU A 118 15.72 5.72 10.69
C GLU A 118 15.02 4.51 11.33
N THR A 119 13.98 4.78 12.11
CA THR A 119 13.13 3.79 12.76
C THR A 119 12.39 2.95 11.72
N ALA A 120 11.91 3.55 10.63
CA ALA A 120 11.30 2.83 9.51
C ALA A 120 12.28 1.81 8.90
N LYS A 121 13.54 2.20 8.64
CA LYS A 121 14.58 1.27 8.14
C LYS A 121 14.90 0.16 9.14
N LYS A 122 14.96 0.48 10.44
CA LYS A 122 15.19 -0.52 11.49
C LYS A 122 14.04 -1.53 11.56
N ASN A 123 12.81 -1.07 11.37
CA ASN A 123 11.59 -1.86 11.40
C ASN A 123 11.20 -2.45 10.03
N GLU A 124 12.07 -2.33 9.02
CA GLU A 124 11.80 -2.89 7.70
C GLU A 124 11.49 -4.38 7.80
N ILE A 125 10.38 -4.80 7.20
CA ILE A 125 10.04 -6.22 7.07
C ILE A 125 11.00 -6.82 6.04
N LYS A 126 12.13 -7.37 6.53
CA LYS A 126 13.20 -7.93 5.71
C LYS A 126 12.76 -9.22 4.99
N GLY A 127 13.40 -9.50 3.84
CA GLY A 127 13.23 -10.75 3.09
C GLY A 127 12.27 -10.69 1.90
N PHE A 128 11.67 -9.54 1.62
CA PHE A 128 10.84 -9.29 0.42
C PHE A 128 11.58 -8.48 -0.66
N PHE A 129 12.68 -7.81 -0.30
CA PHE A 129 13.39 -6.83 -1.12
C PHE A 129 14.76 -7.30 -1.63
N ARG A 130 14.95 -8.61 -1.90
CA ARG A 130 16.15 -9.13 -2.61
C ARG A 130 15.86 -9.23 -4.12
N TRP A 131 16.10 -8.15 -4.87
CA TRP A 131 16.04 -8.05 -6.35
C TRP A 131 17.44 -7.74 -6.92
N PRO A 132 17.84 -8.15 -8.15
CA PRO A 132 19.25 -8.28 -8.55
C PRO A 132 19.91 -6.97 -9.00
N PHE A 133 19.64 -5.85 -8.34
CA PHE A 133 20.46 -4.65 -8.51
C PHE A 133 20.74 -4.05 -7.14
N LYS A 134 22.03 -4.12 -6.78
CA LYS A 134 22.63 -3.51 -5.59
C LYS A 134 22.03 -2.12 -5.36
N ARG A 135 21.59 -1.83 -4.14
CA ARG A 135 21.81 -0.48 -3.59
C ARG A 135 23.32 -0.28 -3.64
N LYS A 136 23.84 0.47 -4.61
CA LYS A 136 25.19 1.00 -4.47
C LYS A 136 25.17 1.82 -3.18
N ALA A 137 26.14 1.50 -2.32
CA ALA A 137 26.48 2.31 -1.17
C ALA A 137 26.74 3.75 -1.59
#